data_AF-A0A1Y1MWQ0-F1
#
_entry.id   AF-A0A1Y1MWQ0-F1
#
_cell.length_a   1.000
_cell.length_b   1.000
_cell.length_c   1.000
_cell.angle_alpha   90.00
_cell.angle_beta   90.00
_cell.angle_gamma   90.00
#
_symmetry.space_group_name_H-M   'P 1'
#
loop_
_entity.id
_entity.type
_entity.pdbx_description
1 polymer ?
#
loop_
_entity_poly.entity_id
_entity_poly.type
_entity_poly.pdbx_seq_one_letter_code
_entity_poly.pdbx_strand_id
1 'polypeptide(L)'
;ILGKQSQILWQEELDNAIAQKRKPSLLKVLVKILGWDFLLIGIAVGCENFVAQPCKALFLGGLIGHYAKKDSSGFPSYLYSLGIIVSTLFCCLIVQPYLMASYHMGLKMRVVCSSLIYNKILKLSPSSIRKSTPGYIINLLSGDINAFERVGGLLHMLWIGPLQAILFLYLAWTKIGVSSTFGIGFMVMFIPVYGKPNLQ
;
A
#
# COMPACT_ATOMS: atom_id res chain seq x y z
N ILE A 1 7.95 18.67 -16.14
CA ILE A 1 6.92 19.41 -15.34
C ILE A 1 7.02 19.06 -13.85
N LEU A 2 6.85 17.78 -13.48
CA LEU A 2 6.86 17.34 -12.07
C LEU A 2 8.14 17.71 -11.30
N GLY A 3 9.32 17.58 -11.92
CA GLY A 3 10.59 17.99 -11.29
C GLY A 3 10.74 19.51 -11.05
N LYS A 4 10.11 20.34 -11.89
CA LYS A 4 10.08 21.81 -11.66
C LYS A 4 9.11 22.14 -10.52
N GLN A 5 7.94 21.51 -10.53
CA GLN A 5 6.95 21.66 -9.47
C GLN A 5 7.50 21.23 -8.10
N SER A 6 8.26 20.12 -8.04
CA SER A 6 8.86 19.69 -6.77
C SER A 6 9.88 20.67 -6.23
N GLN A 7 10.67 21.32 -7.10
CA GLN A 7 11.61 22.36 -6.68
C GLN A 7 10.89 23.60 -6.11
N ILE A 8 9.80 24.03 -6.74
CA ILE A 8 8.99 25.17 -6.27
C ILE A 8 8.43 24.85 -4.87
N LEU A 9 7.78 23.70 -4.72
CA LEU A 9 7.22 23.27 -3.43
C LEU A 9 8.28 23.04 -2.36
N TRP A 10 9.50 22.62 -2.74
CA TRP A 10 10.63 22.53 -1.83
C TRP A 10 11.11 23.90 -1.37
N GLN A 11 11.16 24.90 -2.25
CA GLN A 11 11.49 26.26 -1.87
C GLN A 11 10.46 26.85 -0.91
N GLU A 12 9.17 26.69 -1.21
CA GLU A 12 8.09 27.07 -0.28
C GLU A 12 8.23 26.40 1.08
N GLU A 13 8.58 25.10 1.13
CA GLU A 13 8.80 24.38 2.38
C GLU A 13 10.02 24.89 3.15
N LEU A 14 11.09 25.33 2.47
CA LEU A 14 12.24 25.97 3.10
C LEU A 14 11.84 27.29 3.76
N ASP A 15 11.13 28.14 3.03
CA ASP A 15 10.70 29.46 3.51
C ASP A 15 9.75 29.31 4.71
N ASN A 16 8.79 28.37 4.62
CA ASN A 16 7.90 28.02 5.71
C ASN A 16 8.63 27.43 6.93
N ALA A 17 9.68 26.63 6.70
CA ALA A 17 10.47 26.05 7.78
C ALA A 17 11.28 27.12 8.54
N ILE A 18 11.82 28.10 7.83
CA ILE A 18 12.52 29.26 8.41
C ILE A 18 11.55 30.08 9.26
N ALA A 19 10.37 30.43 8.71
CA ALA A 19 9.35 31.19 9.42
C ALA A 19 8.89 30.51 10.72
N GLN A 20 8.77 29.17 10.69
CA GLN A 20 8.33 28.35 11.82
C GLN A 20 9.48 27.85 12.70
N LYS A 21 10.73 28.30 12.47
CA LYS A 21 11.95 27.87 13.19
C LYS A 21 12.08 26.34 13.31
N ARG A 22 11.70 25.62 12.26
CA ARG A 22 11.74 24.14 12.21
C ARG A 22 12.66 23.65 11.10
N LYS A 23 12.96 22.35 11.11
CA LYS A 23 13.67 21.71 10.00
C LYS A 23 12.72 21.51 8.81
N PRO A 24 13.19 21.71 7.56
CA PRO A 24 12.41 21.41 6.36
C PRO A 24 12.18 19.90 6.24
N SER A 25 11.00 19.50 5.75
CA SER A 25 10.62 18.09 5.63
C SER A 25 10.30 17.70 4.19
N LEU A 26 11.08 16.74 3.65
CA LEU A 26 10.82 16.14 2.33
C LEU A 26 9.45 15.48 2.27
N LEU A 27 9.04 14.84 3.38
CA LEU A 27 7.78 14.13 3.46
C LEU A 27 6.58 15.06 3.26
N LYS A 28 6.64 16.30 3.76
CA LYS A 28 5.58 17.30 3.50
C LYS A 28 5.45 17.64 2.02
N VAL A 29 6.58 17.79 1.31
CA VAL A 29 6.57 18.07 -0.13
C VAL A 29 6.06 16.88 -0.92
N LEU A 30 6.47 15.66 -0.57
CA LEU A 30 5.96 14.43 -1.17
C LEU A 30 4.46 14.28 -0.97
N VAL A 31 3.95 14.53 0.25
CA VAL A 31 2.51 14.49 0.56
C VAL A 31 1.74 15.54 -0.24
N LYS A 32 2.27 16.76 -0.41
CA LYS A 32 1.62 17.78 -1.25
C LYS A 32 1.51 17.36 -2.72
N ILE A 33 2.49 16.62 -3.25
CA ILE A 33 2.52 16.22 -4.67
C ILE A 33 1.72 14.93 -4.91
N LEU A 34 1.89 13.94 -4.03
CA LEU A 34 1.41 12.58 -4.22
C LEU A 34 0.20 12.24 -3.35
N GLY A 35 -0.17 13.09 -2.39
CA GLY A 35 -1.17 12.77 -1.37
C GLY A 35 -2.55 12.47 -1.94
N TRP A 36 -2.94 13.14 -3.04
CA TRP A 36 -4.21 12.87 -3.70
C TRP A 36 -4.23 11.51 -4.40
N ASP A 37 -3.17 11.20 -5.15
CA ASP A 37 -3.00 9.88 -5.77
C ASP A 37 -3.01 8.78 -4.69
N PHE A 38 -2.26 8.99 -3.61
CA PHE A 38 -2.19 8.09 -2.46
C PHE A 38 -3.57 7.87 -1.82
N LEU A 39 -4.36 8.94 -1.63
CA LEU A 39 -5.70 8.83 -1.05
C LEU A 39 -6.63 8.02 -1.95
N LEU A 40 -6.67 8.31 -3.26
CA LEU A 40 -7.53 7.61 -4.22
C LEU A 40 -7.19 6.12 -4.31
N ILE A 41 -5.89 5.80 -4.37
CA ILE A 41 -5.41 4.42 -4.35
C ILE A 41 -5.82 3.76 -3.03
N GLY A 42 -5.63 4.44 -1.89
CA GLY A 42 -6.02 3.93 -0.59
C GLY A 42 -7.51 3.60 -0.46
N ILE A 43 -8.39 4.41 -1.05
CA ILE A 43 -9.83 4.14 -1.11
C ILE A 43 -10.11 2.88 -1.93
N ALA A 44 -9.47 2.73 -3.10
CA ALA A 44 -9.64 1.56 -3.96
C ALA A 44 -9.16 0.27 -3.28
N VAL A 45 -7.97 0.30 -2.67
CA VAL A 45 -7.41 -0.83 -1.92
C VAL A 45 -8.29 -1.14 -0.70
N GLY A 46 -8.76 -0.12 0.02
CA GLY A 46 -9.66 -0.30 1.16
C GLY A 46 -11.00 -0.93 0.76
N CYS A 47 -11.59 -0.50 -0.36
CA CYS A 47 -12.83 -1.09 -0.88
C CYS A 47 -12.64 -2.58 -1.23
N GLU A 48 -11.53 -2.93 -1.86
CA GLU A 48 -11.20 -4.32 -2.17
C GLU A 48 -11.04 -5.17 -0.88
N ASN A 49 -10.26 -4.68 0.08
CA ASN A 49 -9.88 -5.44 1.28
C ASN A 49 -10.99 -5.52 2.34
N PHE A 50 -11.78 -4.44 2.52
CA PHE A 50 -12.79 -4.34 3.58
C PHE A 50 -14.22 -4.60 3.09
N VAL A 51 -14.47 -4.60 1.78
CA VAL A 51 -15.82 -4.86 1.23
C VAL A 51 -15.80 -6.11 0.35
N ALA A 52 -15.01 -6.12 -0.72
CA ALA A 52 -15.08 -7.21 -1.69
C ALA A 52 -14.61 -8.55 -1.09
N GLN A 53 -13.48 -8.59 -0.38
CA GLN A 53 -13.01 -9.85 0.20
C GLN A 53 -13.93 -10.42 1.31
N PRO A 54 -14.40 -9.63 2.30
CA PRO A 54 -15.37 -10.13 3.29
C PRO A 54 -16.67 -10.59 2.66
N CYS A 55 -17.21 -9.87 1.66
CA CYS A 55 -18.39 -10.31 0.93
C CYS A 55 -18.19 -11.70 0.28
N LYS A 56 -17.07 -11.90 -0.45
CA LYS A 56 -16.73 -13.22 -1.01
C LYS A 56 -16.70 -14.31 0.07
N ALA A 57 -16.05 -14.05 1.21
CA ALA A 57 -15.94 -15.02 2.30
C ALA A 57 -17.30 -15.35 2.93
N LEU A 58 -18.16 -14.34 3.15
CA LEU A 58 -19.50 -14.52 3.71
C LEU A 58 -20.43 -15.29 2.77
N PHE A 59 -20.43 -14.96 1.47
CA PHE A 59 -21.22 -15.69 0.49
C PHE A 59 -20.74 -17.14 0.34
N LEU A 60 -19.43 -17.37 0.35
CA LEU A 60 -18.85 -18.72 0.34
C LEU A 60 -19.24 -19.52 1.59
N GLY A 61 -19.15 -18.91 2.77
CA GLY A 61 -19.59 -19.55 4.02
C GLY A 61 -21.08 -19.89 4.03
N GLY A 62 -21.92 -19.01 3.48
CA GLY A 62 -23.35 -19.25 3.29
C GLY A 62 -23.64 -20.41 2.34
N LEU A 63 -22.92 -20.46 1.21
CA LEU A 63 -23.03 -21.55 0.23
C LEU A 63 -22.66 -22.90 0.85
N ILE A 64 -21.55 -22.98 1.58
CA ILE A 64 -21.12 -24.19 2.29
C ILE A 64 -22.18 -24.60 3.32
N GLY A 65 -22.70 -23.64 4.10
CA GLY A 65 -23.73 -23.88 5.11
C GLY A 65 -25.04 -24.44 4.54
N HIS A 66 -25.46 -23.95 3.37
CA HIS A 66 -26.66 -24.41 2.67
C HIS A 66 -26.55 -25.90 2.30
N TYR A 67 -25.42 -26.31 1.70
CA TYR A 67 -25.19 -27.71 1.33
C TYR A 67 -24.92 -28.62 2.54
N ALA A 68 -24.29 -28.11 3.60
CA ALA A 68 -24.00 -28.89 4.79
C ALA A 68 -25.26 -29.28 5.58
N LYS A 69 -26.25 -28.39 5.67
CA LYS A 69 -27.48 -28.63 6.44
C LYS A 69 -28.60 -29.31 5.65
N LYS A 70 -28.46 -29.47 4.32
CA LYS A 70 -29.55 -29.87 3.40
C LYS A 70 -30.85 -29.09 3.63
N ASP A 71 -30.72 -27.84 4.08
CA ASP A 71 -31.85 -27.02 4.51
C ASP A 71 -32.11 -25.96 3.43
N SER A 72 -33.29 -26.03 2.82
CA SER A 72 -33.73 -25.16 1.72
C SER A 72 -34.46 -23.91 2.21
N SER A 73 -34.59 -23.71 3.51
CA SER A 73 -35.29 -22.56 4.11
C SER A 73 -34.53 -21.23 4.02
N GLY A 74 -33.21 -21.26 3.76
CA GLY A 74 -32.38 -20.07 3.58
C GLY A 74 -32.39 -19.49 2.16
N PHE A 75 -31.56 -18.47 1.92
CA PHE A 75 -31.34 -17.96 0.55
C PHE A 75 -30.97 -19.10 -0.41
N PRO A 76 -31.50 -19.12 -1.64
CA PRO A 76 -31.12 -20.09 -2.64
C PRO A 76 -29.61 -20.12 -2.90
N SER A 77 -29.06 -21.31 -3.11
CA SER A 77 -27.62 -21.51 -3.37
C SER A 77 -27.10 -20.69 -4.55
N TYR A 78 -27.91 -20.52 -5.60
CA TYR A 78 -27.52 -19.72 -6.77
C TYR A 78 -27.32 -18.23 -6.44
N LEU A 79 -28.01 -17.67 -5.44
CA LEU A 79 -27.80 -16.28 -5.02
C LEU A 79 -26.46 -16.10 -4.29
N TYR A 80 -26.06 -17.07 -3.46
CA TYR A 80 -24.72 -17.07 -2.86
C TYR A 80 -23.64 -17.15 -3.93
N SER A 81 -23.78 -18.07 -4.90
CA SER A 81 -22.86 -18.20 -6.03
C SER A 81 -22.78 -16.92 -6.87
N LEU A 82 -23.93 -16.29 -7.15
CA LEU A 82 -23.99 -15.02 -7.86
C LEU A 82 -23.27 -13.91 -7.07
N GLY A 83 -23.45 -13.84 -5.75
CA GLY A 83 -22.75 -12.91 -4.87
C GLY A 83 -21.23 -13.07 -4.93
N ILE A 84 -20.72 -14.31 -4.96
CA ILE A 84 -19.29 -14.59 -5.13
C ILE A 84 -18.80 -14.08 -6.49
N ILE A 85 -19.52 -14.38 -7.58
CA ILE A 85 -19.15 -13.98 -8.93
C ILE A 85 -19.12 -12.45 -9.06
N VAL A 86 -20.19 -11.77 -8.64
CA VAL A 86 -20.29 -10.30 -8.70
C VAL A 86 -19.19 -9.66 -7.86
N SER A 87 -18.95 -10.15 -6.65
CA SER A 87 -17.90 -9.60 -5.78
C SER A 87 -16.50 -9.84 -6.33
N THR A 88 -16.27 -10.98 -6.99
CA THR A 88 -14.99 -11.29 -7.67
C THR A 88 -14.78 -10.43 -8.90
N LEU A 89 -15.81 -10.24 -9.73
CA LEU A 89 -15.74 -9.35 -10.89
C LEU A 89 -15.46 -7.91 -10.47
N PHE A 90 -16.18 -7.41 -9.46
CA PHE A 90 -15.96 -6.09 -8.89
C PHE A 90 -14.51 -5.92 -8.38
N CYS A 91 -13.99 -6.94 -7.67
CA CYS A 91 -12.60 -6.98 -7.24
C CYS A 91 -11.64 -6.88 -8.43
N CYS A 92 -11.81 -7.69 -9.48
CA CYS A 92 -10.93 -7.67 -10.65
C CYS A 92 -10.92 -6.31 -11.36
N LEU A 93 -12.08 -5.67 -11.47
CA LEU A 93 -12.23 -4.34 -12.09
C LEU A 93 -11.54 -3.23 -11.30
N ILE A 94 -11.39 -3.38 -9.98
CA ILE A 94 -10.73 -2.41 -9.10
C ILE A 94 -9.23 -2.68 -8.99
N VAL A 95 -8.84 -3.96 -8.91
CA VAL A 95 -7.45 -4.37 -8.68
C VAL A 95 -6.51 -3.90 -9.78
N GLN A 96 -6.86 -4.14 -11.04
CA GLN A 96 -5.96 -3.81 -12.13
C GLN A 96 -5.69 -2.29 -12.24
N PRO A 97 -6.71 -1.40 -12.19
CA PRO A 97 -6.48 0.04 -12.20
C PRO A 97 -5.68 0.55 -11.00
N TYR A 98 -5.94 0.11 -9.77
CA TYR A 98 -5.19 0.65 -8.63
C TYR A 98 -3.75 0.13 -8.61
N LEU A 99 -3.48 -1.09 -9.11
CA LEU A 99 -2.10 -1.60 -9.24
C LEU A 99 -1.30 -0.72 -10.20
N MET A 100 -1.89 -0.40 -11.36
CA MET A 100 -1.28 0.52 -12.32
C MET A 100 -1.10 1.93 -11.74
N ALA A 101 -2.09 2.44 -11.01
CA ALA A 101 -1.99 3.74 -10.34
C ALA A 101 -0.90 3.75 -9.25
N SER A 102 -0.75 2.67 -8.49
CA SER A 102 0.30 2.50 -7.47
C SER A 102 1.70 2.49 -8.10
N TYR A 103 1.84 1.81 -9.24
CA TYR A 103 3.08 1.82 -10.01
C TYR A 103 3.42 3.22 -10.52
N HIS A 104 2.45 3.93 -11.09
CA HIS A 104 2.61 5.33 -11.50
C HIS A 104 2.98 6.24 -10.33
N MET A 105 2.40 6.04 -9.15
CA MET A 105 2.76 6.81 -7.95
C MET A 105 4.23 6.58 -7.56
N GLY A 106 4.71 5.34 -7.60
CA GLY A 106 6.12 5.00 -7.36
C GLY A 106 7.06 5.71 -8.35
N LEU A 107 6.71 5.73 -9.64
CA LEU A 107 7.47 6.46 -10.66
C LEU A 107 7.48 7.98 -10.41
N LYS A 108 6.32 8.57 -10.06
CA LYS A 108 6.25 10.00 -9.71
C LYS A 108 7.15 10.33 -8.51
N MET A 109 7.12 9.48 -7.47
CA MET A 109 7.98 9.62 -6.29
C MET A 109 9.46 9.62 -6.67
N ARG A 110 9.88 8.69 -7.54
CA ARG A 110 11.24 8.63 -8.08
C ARG A 110 11.62 9.94 -8.77
N VAL A 111 10.81 10.43 -9.70
CA VAL A 111 11.10 11.68 -10.43
C VAL A 111 11.26 12.88 -9.47
N VAL A 112 10.40 12.97 -8.45
CA VAL A 112 10.47 14.03 -7.44
C VAL A 112 11.76 13.95 -6.63
N CYS A 113 12.07 12.80 -6.05
CA CYS A 113 13.27 12.58 -5.24
C CYS A 113 14.54 12.83 -6.06
N SER A 114 14.62 12.25 -7.27
CA SER A 114 15.75 12.42 -8.18
C SER A 114 15.99 13.88 -8.53
N SER A 115 14.93 14.63 -8.86
CA SER A 115 15.05 16.05 -9.20
C SER A 115 15.54 16.88 -8.01
N LEU A 116 15.03 16.63 -6.81
CA LEU A 116 15.44 17.38 -5.61
C LEU A 116 16.89 17.08 -5.22
N ILE A 117 17.30 15.80 -5.27
CA ILE A 117 18.67 15.39 -4.97
C ILE A 117 19.64 15.98 -5.98
N TYR A 118 19.34 15.90 -7.27
CA TYR A 118 20.20 16.46 -8.32
C TYR A 118 20.40 17.97 -8.15
N ASN A 119 19.32 18.72 -7.90
CA ASN A 119 19.43 20.16 -7.62
C ASN A 119 20.22 20.47 -6.36
N LYS A 120 20.09 19.64 -5.32
CA LYS A 120 20.87 19.82 -4.10
C LYS A 120 22.36 19.65 -4.37
N ILE A 121 22.74 18.64 -5.15
CA ILE A 121 24.13 18.39 -5.54
C ILE A 121 24.70 19.58 -6.31
N LEU A 122 23.96 20.12 -7.29
CA LEU A 122 24.41 21.27 -8.09
C LEU A 122 24.60 22.57 -7.28
N LYS A 123 23.93 22.71 -6.13
CA LYS A 123 24.01 23.91 -5.27
C LYS A 123 25.00 23.77 -4.11
N LEU A 124 25.64 22.61 -3.93
CA LEU A 124 26.61 22.40 -2.85
C LEU A 124 27.99 22.96 -3.22
N SER A 125 28.73 23.45 -2.22
CA SER A 125 30.11 23.91 -2.43
C SER A 125 31.02 22.72 -2.80
N PRO A 126 32.08 22.93 -3.61
CA PRO A 126 33.04 21.88 -3.96
C PRO A 126 33.68 21.19 -2.74
N SER A 127 33.87 21.93 -1.64
CA SER A 127 34.35 21.45 -0.34
C SER A 127 33.37 20.52 0.38
N SER A 128 32.07 20.75 0.26
CA SER A 128 31.02 19.88 0.80
C SER A 128 30.80 18.65 -0.10
N ILE A 129 30.95 18.83 -1.42
CA ILE A 129 30.89 17.77 -2.44
C ILE A 129 32.00 16.73 -2.25
N ARG A 130 33.23 17.16 -1.91
CA ARG A 130 34.34 16.21 -1.63
C ARG A 130 34.10 15.31 -0.41
N LYS A 131 33.25 15.73 0.54
CA LYS A 131 32.88 14.92 1.72
C LYS A 131 31.75 13.93 1.44
N SER A 132 30.96 14.17 0.38
CA SER A 132 29.78 13.37 0.03
C SER A 132 29.90 12.90 -1.41
N THR A 133 30.39 11.68 -1.66
CA THR A 133 30.65 11.15 -3.01
C THR A 133 29.41 11.25 -3.90
N PRO A 134 29.30 12.23 -4.82
CA PRO A 134 28.06 12.46 -5.57
C PRO A 134 27.73 11.28 -6.47
N GLY A 135 28.76 10.59 -6.98
CA GLY A 135 28.63 9.36 -7.76
C GLY A 135 27.96 8.24 -6.97
N TYR A 136 28.19 8.12 -5.65
CA TYR A 136 27.50 7.13 -4.81
C TYR A 136 26.01 7.46 -4.67
N ILE A 137 25.67 8.73 -4.47
CA ILE A 137 24.27 9.18 -4.35
C ILE A 137 23.51 8.97 -5.67
N ILE A 138 24.13 9.29 -6.80
CA ILE A 138 23.55 9.08 -8.13
C ILE A 138 23.43 7.57 -8.42
N ASN A 139 24.43 6.78 -8.04
CA ASN A 139 24.40 5.32 -8.20
C ASN A 139 23.32 4.68 -7.32
N LEU A 140 23.15 5.13 -6.08
CA LEU A 140 22.07 4.70 -5.19
C LEU A 140 20.70 5.02 -5.79
N LEU A 141 20.51 6.25 -6.26
CA LEU A 141 19.29 6.70 -6.92
C LEU A 141 18.97 5.93 -8.22
N SER A 142 20.01 5.49 -8.93
CA SER A 142 19.91 4.71 -10.18
C SER A 142 19.78 3.21 -9.93
N GLY A 143 20.23 2.72 -8.79
CA GLY A 143 20.11 1.32 -8.36
C GLY A 143 18.77 1.00 -7.67
N ASP A 144 18.19 1.96 -6.96
CA ASP A 144 16.96 1.77 -6.17
C ASP A 144 15.65 1.91 -6.96
N ILE A 145 15.70 1.79 -8.30
CA ILE A 145 14.55 1.93 -9.20
C ILE A 145 13.40 1.02 -8.77
N ASN A 146 13.72 -0.27 -8.59
CA ASN A 146 12.75 -1.28 -8.21
C ASN A 146 12.23 -1.08 -6.77
N ALA A 147 12.97 -0.37 -5.91
CA ALA A 147 12.54 -0.11 -4.55
C ALA A 147 11.41 0.93 -4.52
N PHE A 148 11.55 2.05 -5.23
CA PHE A 148 10.51 3.10 -5.29
C PHE A 148 9.20 2.61 -5.91
N GLU A 149 9.28 1.76 -6.94
CA GLU A 149 8.10 1.16 -7.57
C GLU A 149 7.36 0.20 -6.62
N ARG A 150 8.09 -0.59 -5.83
CA ARG A 150 7.50 -1.48 -4.81
C ARG A 150 6.90 -0.72 -3.63
N VAL A 151 7.53 0.37 -3.20
CA VAL A 151 7.09 1.17 -2.04
C VAL A 151 5.66 1.69 -2.24
N GLY A 152 5.27 2.10 -3.44
CA GLY A 152 3.92 2.62 -3.71
C GLY A 152 2.80 1.65 -3.33
N GLY A 153 2.94 0.37 -3.70
CA GLY A 153 1.98 -0.68 -3.32
C GLY A 153 2.12 -1.14 -1.87
N LEU A 154 3.35 -1.28 -1.38
CA LEU A 154 3.62 -1.74 -0.01
C LEU A 154 3.11 -0.78 1.07
N LEU A 155 3.14 0.54 0.81
CA LEU A 155 2.68 1.54 1.77
C LEU A 155 1.20 1.34 2.15
N HIS A 156 0.33 1.02 1.19
CA HIS A 156 -1.07 0.74 1.49
C HIS A 156 -1.25 -0.57 2.25
N MET A 157 -0.49 -1.60 1.89
CA MET A 157 -0.55 -2.91 2.55
C MET A 157 -0.06 -2.87 4.00
N LEU A 158 0.84 -1.95 4.35
CA LEU A 158 1.40 -1.83 5.70
C LEU A 158 0.33 -1.59 6.78
N TRP A 159 -0.71 -0.83 6.47
CA TRP A 159 -1.79 -0.52 7.41
C TRP A 159 -3.09 -1.25 7.08
N ILE A 160 -3.40 -1.46 5.80
CA ILE A 160 -4.62 -2.19 5.40
C ILE A 160 -4.51 -3.67 5.77
N GLY A 161 -3.35 -4.30 5.59
CA GLY A 161 -3.15 -5.72 5.90
C GLY A 161 -3.46 -6.08 7.36
N PRO A 162 -2.87 -5.38 8.36
CA PRO A 162 -3.20 -5.62 9.76
C PRO A 162 -4.69 -5.39 10.09
N LEU A 163 -5.28 -4.32 9.57
CA LEU A 163 -6.70 -4.02 9.78
C LEU A 163 -7.61 -5.10 9.17
N GLN A 164 -7.25 -5.60 8.00
CA GLN A 164 -7.97 -6.67 7.33
C GLN A 164 -7.86 -7.98 8.10
N ALA A 165 -6.68 -8.30 8.64
CA ALA A 165 -6.49 -9.47 9.49
C ALA A 165 -7.38 -9.40 10.74
N ILE A 166 -7.49 -8.24 11.38
CA ILE A 166 -8.39 -8.02 12.52
C ILE A 166 -9.85 -8.23 12.10
N LEU A 167 -10.25 -7.72 10.94
CA LEU A 167 -11.61 -7.91 10.42
C LEU A 167 -11.94 -9.39 10.19
N PHE A 168 -11.05 -10.16 9.55
CA PHE A 168 -11.27 -11.59 9.34
C PHE A 168 -11.23 -12.39 10.63
N LEU A 169 -10.38 -12.03 11.59
CA LEU A 169 -10.39 -12.61 12.93
C LEU A 169 -11.74 -12.36 13.61
N TYR A 170 -12.25 -11.13 13.56
CA TYR A 170 -13.56 -10.80 14.12
C TYR A 170 -14.67 -11.63 13.46
N LEU A 171 -14.71 -11.70 12.12
CA LEU A 171 -15.70 -12.50 11.40
C LEU A 171 -15.60 -13.99 11.76
N ALA A 172 -14.38 -14.55 11.85
CA ALA A 172 -14.19 -15.93 12.25
C ALA A 172 -14.64 -16.18 13.70
N TRP A 173 -14.31 -15.28 14.63
CA TRP A 173 -14.72 -15.38 16.02
C TRP A 173 -16.26 -15.42 16.15
N THR A 174 -16.99 -14.62 15.36
CA THR A 174 -18.46 -14.67 15.38
C THR A 174 -19.05 -16.00 14.90
N LYS A 175 -18.30 -16.82 14.16
CA LYS A 175 -18.79 -18.10 13.60
C LYS A 175 -18.33 -19.32 14.39
N ILE A 176 -17.07 -19.34 14.85
CA ILE A 176 -16.45 -20.50 15.50
C ILE A 176 -15.84 -20.19 16.88
N GLY A 177 -16.03 -18.97 17.41
CA GLY A 177 -15.61 -18.58 18.75
C GLY A 177 -14.10 -18.68 18.96
N VAL A 178 -13.69 -19.09 20.17
CA VAL A 178 -12.29 -19.18 20.61
C VAL A 178 -11.45 -20.09 19.70
N SER A 179 -12.07 -21.06 19.01
CA SER A 179 -11.37 -21.92 18.06
C SER A 179 -10.68 -21.13 16.94
N SER A 180 -11.20 -19.95 16.57
CA SER A 180 -10.59 -19.06 15.57
C SER A 180 -9.20 -18.54 15.97
N THR A 181 -8.95 -18.31 17.26
CA THR A 181 -7.67 -17.75 17.71
C THR A 181 -6.52 -18.75 17.61
N PHE A 182 -6.80 -20.05 17.73
CA PHE A 182 -5.79 -21.09 17.53
C PHE A 182 -5.32 -21.15 16.07
N GLY A 183 -6.25 -21.03 15.11
CA GLY A 183 -5.92 -21.01 13.68
C GLY A 183 -5.03 -19.82 13.30
N ILE A 184 -5.32 -18.64 13.85
CA ILE A 184 -4.51 -17.44 13.61
C ILE A 184 -3.16 -17.50 14.33
N GLY A 185 -3.13 -18.01 15.57
CA GLY A 185 -1.87 -18.27 16.28
C GLY A 185 -0.94 -19.18 15.49
N PHE A 186 -1.50 -20.22 14.87
CA PHE A 186 -0.77 -21.10 13.96
C PHE A 186 -0.24 -20.33 12.73
N MET A 187 -1.06 -19.51 12.06
CA MET A 187 -0.60 -18.70 10.92
C MET A 187 0.52 -17.71 11.28
N VAL A 188 0.42 -17.05 12.45
CA VAL A 188 1.44 -16.12 12.94
C VAL A 188 2.79 -16.81 13.17
N MET A 189 2.78 -18.07 13.60
CA MET A 189 3.98 -18.88 13.77
C MET A 189 4.78 -19.06 12.46
N PHE A 190 4.13 -18.98 11.29
CA PHE A 190 4.80 -19.09 9.99
C PHE A 190 5.44 -17.79 9.51
N ILE A 191 5.07 -16.62 10.05
CA ILE A 191 5.68 -15.34 9.69
C ILE A 191 7.22 -15.38 9.75
N PRO A 192 7.88 -15.88 10.81
CA PRO A 192 9.34 -15.99 10.84
C PRO A 192 9.93 -16.99 9.83
N VAL A 193 9.16 -17.97 9.35
CA VAL A 193 9.61 -18.91 8.31
C VAL A 193 9.66 -18.20 6.95
N TYR A 194 8.64 -17.38 6.64
CA TYR A 194 8.58 -16.58 5.41
C TYR A 194 9.46 -15.33 5.45
N GLY A 195 9.79 -14.83 6.64
CA GLY A 195 10.63 -13.65 6.85
C GLY A 195 12.13 -13.89 6.76
N LYS A 196 12.59 -15.14 6.58
CA LYS A 196 14.00 -15.40 6.31
C LYS A 196 14.33 -14.88 4.90
N PRO A 197 15.24 -13.89 4.75
CA PRO A 197 15.74 -13.57 3.43
C PRO A 197 16.35 -14.84 2.86
N ASN A 198 15.93 -15.23 1.66
CA ASN A 198 16.64 -16.24 0.89
C ASN A 198 18.07 -15.72 0.71
N LEU A 199 18.99 -16.19 1.56
CA LEU A 199 20.42 -16.16 1.32
C LEU A 199 20.69 -17.18 0.21
N GLN A 200 20.52 -16.73 -1.02
CA GLN A 200 21.11 -17.32 -2.22
C GLN A 200 21.77 -16.22 -3.02
#